data_AF-A0A849Z6I4-F1
#
_entry.id   AF-A0A849Z6I4-F1
#
_cell.length_a   1.000
_cell.length_b   1.000
_cell.length_c   1.000
_cell.angle_alpha   90.00
_cell.angle_beta   90.00
_cell.angle_gamma   90.00
#
_symmetry.space_group_name_H-M   'P 1'
#
loop_
_entity.id
_entity.type
_entity.pdbx_description
1 polymer ?
#
loop_
_entity_poly.entity_id
_entity_poly.type
_entity_poly.pdbx_seq_one_letter_code
_entity_poly.pdbx_strand_id
1 'polypeptide(L)'
;MNYVVTGSASGPVFELPDSPHYTKLFRPRNLHWGDPGTIDTIGAVGRHCDERLSYRPEIGNIAGPDRRNTYSRSHDGDNFDLAYPWADRRSGASDPDGRSTAPYRTSATASADQVKGIDYGLLHSVLAFITSQPLCNSILIGHNVQKALAKHIANNHLPRLVRVVEYRAHEDHIHVNMKHTKLR
;
A
#
# COMPACT_ATOMS: atom_id res chain seq x y z
N MET A 1 16.12 7.33 9.09
CA MET A 1 17.37 6.54 9.20
C MET A 1 18.37 7.03 8.16
N ASN A 2 19.68 6.82 8.37
CA ASN A 2 20.69 7.13 7.37
C ASN A 2 20.94 5.89 6.48
N TYR A 3 20.39 5.90 5.26
CA TYR A 3 20.48 4.77 4.33
C TYR A 3 20.99 5.20 2.95
N VAL A 4 21.38 4.22 2.14
CA VAL A 4 21.73 4.35 0.73
C VAL A 4 20.83 3.48 -0.13
N VAL A 5 20.53 3.95 -1.35
CA VAL A 5 19.84 3.16 -2.37
C VAL A 5 20.79 2.10 -2.93
N THR A 6 20.31 0.88 -3.11
CA THR A 6 21.07 -0.25 -3.66
C THR A 6 20.27 -0.98 -4.74
N GLY A 7 20.95 -1.73 -5.60
CA GLY A 7 20.31 -2.54 -6.64
C GLY A 7 20.07 -3.99 -6.25
N SER A 8 20.36 -4.39 -5.00
CA SER A 8 20.24 -5.78 -4.56
C SER A 8 19.48 -5.95 -3.26
N ALA A 9 18.54 -6.91 -3.25
CA ALA A 9 17.89 -7.44 -2.05
C ALA A 9 18.92 -8.16 -1.18
N SER A 10 19.54 -7.45 -0.25
CA SER A 10 20.55 -8.02 0.65
C SER A 10 20.72 -7.17 1.91
N GLY A 11 21.36 -7.74 2.93
CA GLY A 11 21.49 -7.10 4.24
C GLY A 11 20.26 -7.33 5.14
N PRO A 12 20.29 -6.83 6.37
CA PRO A 12 19.17 -7.00 7.30
C PRO A 12 17.92 -6.23 6.84
N VAL A 13 16.76 -6.69 7.27
CA VAL A 13 15.49 -5.95 7.27
C VAL A 13 15.16 -5.54 8.70
N PHE A 14 14.31 -4.53 8.83
CA PHE A 14 13.93 -3.92 10.10
C PHE A 14 12.44 -4.05 10.29
N GLU A 15 12.03 -4.39 11.51
CA GLU A 15 10.63 -4.43 11.88
C GLU A 15 10.02 -3.03 11.75
N LEU A 16 8.86 -2.94 11.11
CA LEU A 16 8.02 -1.75 11.15
C LEU A 16 7.57 -1.54 12.60
N PRO A 17 7.84 -0.41 13.26
CA PRO A 17 7.37 -0.19 14.63
C PRO A 17 5.83 -0.09 14.70
N ASP A 18 5.26 -0.26 15.88
CA ASP A 18 3.86 0.15 16.11
C ASP A 18 3.77 1.69 16.14
N SER A 19 2.65 2.24 15.68
CA SER A 19 2.45 3.68 15.52
C SER A 19 0.96 4.03 15.66
N PRO A 20 0.61 5.21 16.22
CA PRO A 20 -0.77 5.69 16.21
C PRO A 20 -1.25 6.11 14.81
N HIS A 21 -0.34 6.30 13.86
CA HIS A 21 -0.64 6.85 12.53
C HIS A 21 -0.96 5.81 11.46
N TYR A 22 -0.89 4.51 11.77
CA TYR A 22 -1.28 3.43 10.87
C TYR A 22 -1.67 2.18 11.65
N THR A 23 -2.35 1.24 10.99
CA THR A 23 -2.67 -0.07 11.56
C THR A 23 -1.88 -1.14 10.81
N LYS A 24 -1.22 -2.06 11.52
CA LYS A 24 -0.65 -3.26 10.89
C LYS A 24 -1.72 -4.35 10.77
N LEU A 25 -1.95 -4.84 9.58
CA LEU A 25 -2.83 -5.98 9.30
C LEU A 25 -2.05 -7.29 9.30
N PHE A 26 -2.73 -8.42 9.54
CA PHE A 26 -2.13 -9.76 9.48
C PHE A 26 -0.93 -9.95 10.41
N ARG A 27 -0.95 -9.33 11.61
CA ARG A 27 0.13 -9.42 12.60
C ARG A 27 0.62 -10.87 12.86
N PRO A 28 -0.25 -11.90 12.94
CA PRO A 28 0.19 -13.28 13.13
C PRO A 28 1.09 -13.84 12.02
N ARG A 29 1.10 -13.23 10.82
CA ARG A 29 1.98 -13.67 9.71
C ARG A 29 3.43 -13.27 9.91
N ASN A 30 3.72 -12.29 10.78
CA ASN A 30 5.07 -11.75 11.01
C ASN A 30 5.76 -11.27 9.72
N LEU A 31 5.05 -10.47 8.91
CA LEU A 31 5.51 -10.00 7.59
C LEU A 31 5.72 -8.49 7.53
N HIS A 32 5.93 -7.82 8.67
CA HIS A 32 6.14 -6.37 8.71
C HIS A 32 7.63 -6.01 8.84
N TRP A 33 8.48 -6.68 8.06
CA TRP A 33 9.92 -6.41 8.02
C TRP A 33 10.31 -5.87 6.66
N GLY A 34 11.04 -4.74 6.63
CA GLY A 34 11.38 -4.06 5.38
C GLY A 34 12.77 -3.45 5.39
N ASP A 35 13.20 -3.01 4.21
CA ASP A 35 14.36 -2.16 4.06
C ASP A 35 14.18 -0.85 4.86
N PRO A 36 15.25 -0.23 5.38
CA PRO A 36 15.13 0.96 6.22
C PRO A 36 14.38 2.12 5.53
N GLY A 37 14.59 2.30 4.23
CA GLY A 37 13.85 3.28 3.43
C GLY A 37 12.37 2.94 3.25
N THR A 38 12.02 1.66 3.17
CA THR A 38 10.62 1.20 3.13
C THR A 38 9.92 1.51 4.46
N ILE A 39 10.56 1.19 5.58
CA ILE A 39 10.03 1.47 6.93
C ILE A 39 9.85 2.98 7.16
N ASP A 40 10.86 3.79 6.82
CA ASP A 40 10.77 5.25 6.92
C ASP A 40 9.64 5.81 6.03
N THR A 41 9.46 5.25 4.83
CA THR A 41 8.38 5.66 3.92
C THR A 41 7.01 5.33 4.48
N ILE A 42 6.80 4.11 5.01
CA ILE A 42 5.52 3.74 5.64
C ILE A 42 5.20 4.68 6.80
N GLY A 43 6.20 5.02 7.63
CA GLY A 43 6.03 6.01 8.69
C GLY A 43 5.62 7.39 8.18
N ALA A 44 6.19 7.85 7.07
CA ALA A 44 5.82 9.12 6.43
C ALA A 44 4.40 9.08 5.83
N VAL A 45 4.02 7.98 5.17
CA VAL A 45 2.67 7.75 4.64
C VAL A 45 1.66 7.76 5.77
N GLY A 46 1.91 7.03 6.86
CA GLY A 46 1.05 7.02 8.05
C GLY A 46 0.78 8.42 8.59
N ARG A 47 1.84 9.19 8.88
CA ARG A 47 1.70 10.57 9.38
C ARG A 47 0.94 11.47 8.41
N HIS A 48 1.27 11.41 7.11
CA HIS A 48 0.59 12.22 6.11
C HIS A 48 -0.91 11.92 6.08
N CYS A 49 -1.29 10.65 6.00
CA CYS A 49 -2.69 10.25 5.97
C CYS A 49 -3.43 10.64 7.25
N ASP A 50 -2.84 10.36 8.42
CA ASP A 50 -3.49 10.59 9.71
C ASP A 50 -3.66 12.10 10.00
N GLU A 51 -2.60 12.88 9.79
CA GLU A 51 -2.57 14.30 10.15
C GLU A 51 -3.18 15.22 9.08
N ARG A 52 -3.13 14.84 7.80
CA ARG A 52 -3.59 15.70 6.69
C ARG A 52 -4.90 15.24 6.07
N LEU A 53 -5.18 13.94 6.10
CA LEU A 53 -6.35 13.35 5.44
C LEU A 53 -7.35 12.78 6.45
N SER A 54 -7.07 12.87 7.76
CA SER A 54 -7.86 12.27 8.84
C SER A 54 -8.13 10.78 8.59
N TYR A 55 -7.16 10.10 7.99
CA TYR A 55 -7.25 8.71 7.57
C TYR A 55 -6.11 7.89 8.15
N ARG A 56 -6.43 6.79 8.80
CA ARG A 56 -5.43 5.85 9.29
C ARG A 56 -5.23 4.71 8.27
N PRO A 57 -4.12 4.68 7.52
CA PRO A 57 -3.86 3.64 6.54
C PRO A 57 -3.60 2.30 7.23
N GLU A 58 -3.99 1.22 6.55
CA GLU A 58 -3.79 -0.15 7.01
C GLU A 58 -2.69 -0.80 6.17
N ILE A 59 -1.60 -1.18 6.84
CA ILE A 59 -0.38 -1.73 6.24
C ILE A 59 -0.47 -3.25 6.23
N GLY A 60 -0.45 -3.83 5.04
CA GLY A 60 -0.41 -5.27 4.80
C GLY A 60 0.99 -5.86 4.87
N ASN A 61 1.28 -6.82 4.00
CA ASN A 61 2.57 -7.53 4.01
C ASN A 61 3.71 -6.62 3.52
N ILE A 62 4.91 -6.83 4.04
CA ILE A 62 6.19 -6.25 3.59
C ILE A 62 7.15 -7.37 3.22
N ALA A 63 7.74 -8.06 4.20
CA ALA A 63 8.50 -9.30 4.08
C ALA A 63 8.66 -9.89 5.50
N GLY A 64 9.10 -11.15 5.59
CA GLY A 64 9.49 -11.77 6.85
C GLY A 64 10.87 -11.27 7.35
N PRO A 65 11.26 -11.60 8.59
CA PRO A 65 12.54 -11.18 9.18
C PRO A 65 13.77 -11.68 8.40
N ASP A 66 13.61 -12.70 7.56
CA ASP A 66 14.64 -13.26 6.68
C ASP A 66 14.47 -12.84 5.20
N ARG A 67 13.72 -11.76 4.94
CA ARG A 67 13.32 -11.27 3.61
C ARG A 67 12.43 -12.21 2.81
N ARG A 68 11.97 -13.33 3.38
CA ARG A 68 11.07 -14.23 2.66
C ARG A 68 9.63 -13.95 3.02
N ASN A 69 8.75 -14.09 2.03
CA ASN A 69 7.32 -14.04 2.21
C ASN A 69 6.72 -15.31 1.59
N THR A 70 6.08 -16.13 2.41
CA THR A 70 5.46 -17.40 1.97
C THR A 70 4.13 -17.21 1.23
N TYR A 71 3.57 -15.99 1.24
CA TYR A 71 2.29 -15.64 0.63
C TYR A 71 2.45 -14.87 -0.69
N SER A 72 3.62 -14.28 -0.95
CA SER A 72 3.91 -13.59 -2.21
C SER A 72 5.40 -13.64 -2.55
N ARG A 73 5.72 -13.78 -3.83
CA ARG A 73 7.11 -13.92 -4.33
C ARG A 73 7.84 -12.59 -4.51
N SER A 74 7.13 -11.46 -4.60
CA SER A 74 7.75 -10.15 -4.81
C SER A 74 8.23 -9.48 -3.52
N HIS A 75 7.76 -9.94 -2.36
CA HIS A 75 7.97 -9.30 -1.07
C HIS A 75 9.31 -9.70 -0.43
N ASP A 76 10.35 -8.90 -0.65
CA ASP A 76 11.72 -9.13 -0.14
C ASP A 76 12.32 -7.93 0.64
N GLY A 77 11.46 -6.94 0.95
CA GLY A 77 11.74 -5.83 1.85
C GLY A 77 11.65 -4.44 1.22
N ASP A 78 11.60 -4.31 -0.11
CA ASP A 78 11.43 -3.01 -0.80
C ASP A 78 9.99 -2.67 -1.17
N ASN A 79 9.03 -3.49 -0.81
CA ASN A 79 7.63 -3.28 -1.17
C ASN A 79 6.71 -3.58 0.00
N PHE A 80 5.51 -3.00 -0.06
CA PHE A 80 4.50 -3.21 0.95
C PHE A 80 3.10 -3.07 0.38
N ASP A 81 2.16 -3.78 1.00
CA ASP A 81 0.75 -3.69 0.66
C ASP A 81 0.03 -2.65 1.53
N LEU A 82 -0.98 -2.00 0.97
CA LEU A 82 -1.94 -1.16 1.68
C LEU A 82 -3.36 -1.65 1.38
N ALA A 83 -4.25 -1.59 2.38
CA ALA A 83 -5.67 -1.66 2.10
C ALA A 83 -6.13 -0.42 1.31
N TYR A 84 -7.10 -0.60 0.40
CA TYR A 84 -7.77 0.54 -0.22
C TYR A 84 -8.50 1.39 0.85
N PRO A 85 -8.59 2.73 0.65
CA PRO A 85 -9.39 3.57 1.52
C PRO A 85 -10.88 3.36 1.22
N TRP A 86 -11.51 2.48 2.00
CA TRP A 86 -12.94 2.22 1.89
C TRP A 86 -13.76 3.35 2.54
N ALA A 87 -14.73 3.89 1.80
CA ALA A 87 -15.67 4.93 2.21
C ALA A 87 -16.60 4.46 3.35
N ASP A 88 -16.86 3.15 3.46
CA ASP A 88 -17.47 2.55 4.65
C ASP A 88 -16.49 1.57 5.30
N ARG A 89 -16.03 1.87 6.52
CA ARG A 89 -15.10 1.02 7.29
C ARG A 89 -15.66 -0.36 7.59
N ARG A 90 -16.99 -0.54 7.66
CA ARG A 90 -17.64 -1.85 7.82
C ARG A 90 -17.54 -2.70 6.54
N SER A 91 -17.21 -2.08 5.42
CA SER A 91 -17.11 -2.72 4.10
C SER A 91 -15.69 -3.12 3.67
N GLY A 92 -14.67 -2.92 4.51
CA GLY A 92 -13.30 -3.29 4.15
C GLY A 92 -12.26 -3.35 5.27
N ALA A 93 -12.62 -3.15 6.55
CA ALA A 93 -11.66 -3.31 7.63
C ALA A 93 -11.25 -4.78 7.79
N SER A 94 -9.96 -5.06 7.64
CA SER A 94 -9.38 -6.29 8.19
C SER A 94 -9.06 -6.02 9.65
N ASP A 95 -9.44 -6.92 10.57
CA ASP A 95 -8.89 -6.81 11.91
C ASP A 95 -7.35 -6.98 11.85
N PRO A 96 -6.60 -6.52 12.85
CA PRO A 96 -5.14 -6.68 12.88
C PRO A 96 -4.67 -8.14 12.77
N ASP A 97 -5.53 -9.11 13.06
CA ASP A 97 -5.27 -10.55 12.96
C ASP A 97 -5.56 -11.12 11.55
N GLY A 98 -6.13 -10.32 10.66
CA GLY A 98 -6.43 -10.69 9.28
C GLY A 98 -7.79 -11.33 9.04
N ARG A 99 -8.71 -11.29 10.01
CA ARG A 99 -10.11 -11.65 9.77
C ARG A 99 -10.73 -10.49 9.02
N SER A 100 -10.97 -10.69 7.72
CA SER A 100 -11.75 -9.75 6.94
C SER A 100 -13.12 -9.59 7.58
N THR A 101 -13.52 -8.36 7.92
CA THR A 101 -14.89 -8.09 8.39
C THR A 101 -15.85 -7.72 7.25
N ALA A 102 -15.39 -7.75 6.00
CA ALA A 102 -16.23 -7.36 4.87
C ALA A 102 -15.96 -8.14 3.55
N PRO A 103 -17.02 -8.40 2.76
CA PRO A 103 -16.95 -9.31 1.62
C PRO A 103 -16.76 -8.55 0.30
N TYR A 104 -15.58 -8.03 -0.03
CA TYR A 104 -15.26 -7.76 -1.44
C TYR A 104 -13.84 -8.17 -1.80
N ARG A 105 -13.74 -9.45 -2.17
CA ARG A 105 -13.29 -9.76 -3.54
C ARG A 105 -14.14 -8.90 -4.47
N THR A 106 -13.64 -7.75 -4.89
CA THR A 106 -13.90 -7.26 -6.24
C THR A 106 -13.67 -8.49 -7.12
N SER A 107 -14.75 -9.17 -7.54
CA SER A 107 -14.58 -10.31 -8.43
C SER A 107 -13.76 -9.76 -9.59
N ALA A 108 -12.80 -10.53 -10.11
CA ALA A 108 -11.97 -10.12 -11.25
C ALA A 108 -12.79 -9.79 -12.53
N THR A 109 -14.11 -9.72 -12.41
CA THR A 109 -15.16 -9.47 -13.40
C THR A 109 -16.06 -8.28 -13.07
N ALA A 110 -15.91 -7.61 -11.91
CA ALA A 110 -16.67 -6.40 -11.59
C ALA A 110 -16.34 -5.30 -12.62
N SER A 111 -17.34 -4.65 -13.21
CA SER A 111 -17.08 -3.55 -14.14
C SER A 111 -16.52 -2.33 -13.40
N ALA A 112 -15.90 -1.39 -14.11
CA ALA A 112 -15.36 -0.16 -13.52
C ALA A 112 -16.42 0.67 -12.75
N ASP A 113 -17.70 0.54 -13.11
CA ASP A 113 -18.82 1.17 -12.40
C ASP A 113 -19.34 0.35 -11.20
N GLN A 114 -18.77 -0.83 -10.95
CA GLN A 114 -19.13 -1.77 -9.87
C GLN A 114 -18.10 -1.83 -8.74
N VAL A 115 -16.94 -1.16 -8.85
CA VAL A 115 -16.02 -0.99 -7.70
C VAL A 115 -16.61 0.04 -6.74
N LYS A 116 -17.60 -0.40 -5.97
CA LYS A 116 -18.32 0.42 -5.00
C LYS A 116 -17.57 0.42 -3.68
N GLY A 117 -17.59 1.56 -3.00
CA GLY A 117 -17.12 1.68 -1.63
C GLY A 117 -15.67 2.14 -1.45
N ILE A 118 -14.88 2.37 -2.51
CA ILE A 118 -13.59 3.07 -2.39
C ILE A 118 -13.84 4.58 -2.43
N ASP A 119 -13.21 5.32 -1.52
CA ASP A 119 -13.10 6.77 -1.61
C ASP A 119 -11.99 7.15 -2.60
N TYR A 120 -12.38 7.49 -3.83
CA TYR A 120 -11.43 7.81 -4.90
C TYR A 120 -10.71 9.15 -4.71
N GLY A 121 -11.28 10.10 -3.96
CA GLY A 121 -10.62 11.36 -3.64
C GLY A 121 -9.50 11.14 -2.62
N LEU A 122 -9.78 10.34 -1.59
CA LEU A 122 -8.79 9.90 -0.62
C LEU A 122 -7.73 8.99 -1.27
N LEU A 123 -8.14 8.02 -2.08
CA LEU A 123 -7.22 7.15 -2.83
C LEU A 123 -6.27 7.98 -3.71
N HIS A 124 -6.78 8.95 -4.46
CA HIS A 124 -5.93 9.83 -5.27
C HIS A 124 -4.92 10.58 -4.42
N SER A 125 -5.35 11.16 -3.30
CA SER A 125 -4.47 11.94 -2.40
C SER A 125 -3.37 11.07 -1.78
N VAL A 126 -3.71 9.86 -1.35
CA VAL A 126 -2.75 8.88 -0.80
C VAL A 126 -1.73 8.47 -1.88
N LEU A 127 -2.19 8.09 -3.07
CA LEU A 127 -1.31 7.69 -4.17
C LEU A 127 -0.43 8.85 -4.66
N ALA A 128 -0.95 10.06 -4.73
CA ALA A 128 -0.18 11.26 -5.07
C ALA A 128 0.98 11.47 -4.09
N PHE A 129 0.71 11.33 -2.78
CA PHE A 129 1.74 11.43 -1.77
C PHE A 129 2.80 10.32 -1.89
N ILE A 130 2.39 9.06 -2.03
CA ILE A 130 3.32 7.92 -2.16
C ILE A 130 4.18 8.07 -3.42
N THR A 131 3.58 8.41 -4.57
CA THR A 131 4.32 8.58 -5.83
C THR A 131 5.30 9.75 -5.79
N SER A 132 5.10 10.75 -4.93
CA SER A 132 6.05 11.84 -4.70
C SER A 132 7.28 11.43 -3.89
N GLN A 133 7.26 10.27 -3.22
CA GLN A 133 8.40 9.82 -2.43
C GLN A 133 9.59 9.46 -3.33
N PRO A 134 10.83 9.87 -2.98
CA PRO A 134 12.01 9.64 -3.81
C PRO A 134 12.32 8.15 -4.08
N LEU A 135 11.95 7.30 -3.11
CA LEU A 135 12.16 5.86 -3.18
C LEU A 135 11.05 5.13 -3.94
N CYS A 136 9.89 5.74 -4.19
CA CYS A 136 8.80 5.07 -4.88
C CYS A 136 9.19 4.81 -6.34
N ASN A 137 9.11 3.54 -6.75
CA ASN A 137 9.37 3.12 -8.12
C ASN A 137 8.05 3.03 -8.90
N SER A 138 7.11 2.23 -8.40
CA SER A 138 5.78 2.04 -8.99
C SER A 138 4.77 1.66 -7.92
N ILE A 139 3.48 1.86 -8.23
CA ILE A 139 2.37 1.38 -7.41
C ILE A 139 1.47 0.55 -8.32
N LEU A 140 1.13 -0.67 -7.88
CA LEU A 140 0.24 -1.56 -8.60
C LEU A 140 -1.14 -1.54 -7.92
N ILE A 141 -2.18 -1.34 -8.73
CA ILE A 141 -3.57 -1.42 -8.27
C ILE A 141 -4.41 -2.25 -9.22
N GLY A 142 -5.57 -2.69 -8.76
CA GLY A 142 -6.52 -3.49 -9.54
C GLY A 142 -6.90 -2.82 -10.85
N HIS A 143 -7.12 -3.61 -11.89
CA HIS A 143 -7.53 -3.11 -13.20
C HIS A 143 -8.83 -2.31 -13.14
N ASN A 144 -9.82 -2.80 -12.39
CA ASN A 144 -11.10 -2.12 -12.26
C ASN A 144 -10.97 -0.86 -11.39
N VAL A 145 -10.14 -0.92 -10.35
CA VAL A 145 -9.81 0.25 -9.51
C VAL A 145 -9.11 1.34 -10.34
N GLN A 146 -8.14 0.98 -11.18
CA GLN A 146 -7.44 1.91 -12.06
C GLN A 146 -8.39 2.60 -13.04
N LYS A 147 -9.31 1.86 -13.66
CA LYS A 147 -10.31 2.44 -14.56
C LYS A 147 -11.22 3.43 -13.85
N ALA A 148 -11.71 3.08 -12.67
CA ALA A 148 -12.55 3.95 -11.86
C ALA A 148 -11.81 5.21 -11.37
N LEU A 149 -10.56 5.05 -10.93
CA LEU A 149 -9.68 6.15 -10.54
C LEU A 149 -9.39 7.08 -11.72
N ALA A 150 -9.11 6.54 -12.91
CA ALA A 150 -8.89 7.35 -14.10
C ALA A 150 -10.12 8.19 -14.49
N LYS A 151 -11.32 7.61 -14.39
CA LYS A 151 -12.59 8.33 -14.57
C LYS A 151 -12.77 9.43 -13.53
N HIS A 152 -12.46 9.14 -12.26
CA HIS A 152 -12.50 10.14 -11.19
C HIS A 152 -11.53 11.30 -11.45
N ILE A 153 -10.28 11.01 -11.82
CA ILE A 153 -9.26 12.02 -12.16
C ILE A 153 -9.74 12.92 -13.29
N ALA A 154 -10.28 12.32 -14.36
CA ALA A 154 -10.78 13.07 -15.52
C ALA A 154 -11.96 13.99 -15.14
N ASN A 155 -12.95 13.46 -14.42
CA ASN A 155 -14.15 14.22 -14.04
C ASN A 155 -13.85 15.38 -13.08
N ASN A 156 -12.80 15.26 -12.25
CA ASN A 156 -12.43 16.25 -11.25
C ASN A 156 -11.21 17.10 -11.65
N HIS A 157 -10.70 16.96 -12.88
CA HIS A 157 -9.53 17.68 -13.40
C HIS A 157 -8.28 17.55 -12.50
N LEU A 158 -8.07 16.36 -11.92
CA LEU A 158 -6.93 16.10 -11.04
C LEU A 158 -5.64 15.78 -11.83
N PRO A 159 -4.45 15.98 -11.24
CA PRO A 159 -3.20 15.54 -11.85
C PRO A 159 -3.15 14.02 -12.06
N ARG A 160 -2.58 13.60 -13.20
CA ARG A 160 -2.37 12.18 -13.52
C ARG A 160 -1.25 11.59 -12.66
N LEU A 161 -1.43 10.33 -12.25
CA LEU A 161 -0.47 9.59 -11.43
C LEU A 161 0.37 8.66 -12.31
N VAL A 162 1.56 9.11 -12.72
CA VAL A 162 2.37 8.43 -13.76
C VAL A 162 3.01 7.12 -13.27
N ARG A 163 3.19 6.94 -11.95
CA ARG A 163 3.78 5.74 -11.34
C ARG A 163 2.75 4.69 -10.92
N VAL A 164 1.45 4.95 -11.14
CA VAL A 164 0.36 4.03 -10.78
C VAL A 164 0.00 3.20 -12.01
N VAL A 165 0.20 1.89 -11.90
CA VAL A 165 0.08 0.91 -12.98
C VAL A 165 -1.00 -0.11 -12.64
N GLU A 166 -1.76 -0.54 -13.63
CA GLU A 166 -2.75 -1.60 -13.44
C GLU A 166 -2.10 -2.98 -13.28
N TYR A 167 -2.69 -3.81 -12.42
CA TYR A 167 -2.31 -5.20 -12.25
C TYR A 167 -3.51 -6.05 -11.82
N ARG A 168 -3.76 -7.13 -12.57
CA ARG A 168 -5.01 -7.92 -12.48
C ARG A 168 -5.28 -8.54 -11.10
N ALA A 169 -4.24 -8.82 -10.31
CA ALA A 169 -4.38 -9.48 -9.00
C ALA A 169 -4.58 -8.52 -7.81
N HIS A 170 -4.39 -7.20 -8.00
CA HIS A 170 -4.41 -6.20 -6.90
C HIS A 170 -5.78 -5.55 -6.71
N GLU A 171 -6.84 -6.32 -6.89
CA GLU A 171 -8.22 -5.80 -6.84
C GLU A 171 -8.70 -5.55 -5.40
N ASP A 172 -8.03 -6.12 -4.40
CA ASP A 172 -8.34 -6.04 -2.97
C ASP A 172 -7.32 -5.24 -2.14
N HIS A 173 -6.15 -4.90 -2.71
CA HIS A 173 -5.12 -4.10 -2.06
C HIS A 173 -4.30 -3.28 -3.06
N ILE A 174 -3.53 -2.31 -2.55
CA ILE A 174 -2.54 -1.52 -3.29
C ILE A 174 -1.16 -2.11 -2.99
N HIS A 175 -0.36 -2.37 -4.01
CA HIS A 175 1.01 -2.85 -3.83
C HIS A 175 2.01 -1.77 -4.21
N VAL A 176 2.83 -1.33 -3.26
CA VAL A 176 3.77 -0.22 -3.42
C VAL A 176 5.18 -0.76 -3.57
N ASN A 177 5.81 -0.54 -4.73
CA ASN A 177 7.21 -0.89 -4.97
C ASN A 177 8.12 0.30 -4.69
N MET A 178 9.13 0.09 -3.86
CA MET A 178 10.17 1.07 -3.56
C MET A 178 11.49 0.62 -4.19
N LYS A 179 12.52 1.46 -4.08
CA LYS A 179 13.90 1.05 -4.36
C LYS A 179 14.47 0.40 -3.13
N HIS A 180 15.26 -0.67 -3.31
CA HIS A 180 16.01 -1.25 -2.21
C HIS A 180 16.91 -0.25 -1.51
N THR A 181 17.00 -0.37 -0.18
CA THR A 181 17.88 0.47 0.64
C THR A 181 18.59 -0.34 1.72
N LYS A 182 19.75 0.14 2.16
CA LYS A 182 20.52 -0.41 3.29
C LYS A 182 21.02 0.71 4.17
N LEU A 183 21.19 0.44 5.46
CA LEU A 183 21.89 1.37 6.35
C LEU A 183 23.31 1.60 5.84
N ARG A 184 23.81 2.83 6.04
CA ARG A 184 25.21 3.18 5.77
C ARG A 184 26.16 2.51 6.75
#